data_AF-A0A9W7D7P8-F1
#
_entry.id   AF-A0A9W7D7P8-F1
#
_cell.length_a   1.000
_cell.length_b   1.000
_cell.length_c   1.000
_cell.angle_alpha   90.00
_cell.angle_beta   90.00
_cell.angle_gamma   90.00
#
_symmetry.space_group_name_H-M   'P 1'
#
loop_
_entity.id
_entity.type
_entity.pdbx_description
1 polymer ?
#
loop_
_entity_poly.entity_id
_entity_poly.type
_entity_poly.pdbx_seq_one_letter_code
_entity_poly.pdbx_strand_id
1 'polypeptide(L)'
;MNQINYAARTANHGATPANVGVPPPAPAQAADSGSSGAVVSSDSEWSDTDESPVASIVDPDDYETHESCEEVEESDEDVSAFLVDRSVAEQASRLVRDDPCEQKCLKRTEAELGNFLQSVSGMERSERITSVLTALYKADLKAASYTHAVLVMDFSQNLSCPSISDTPSMWYFLSLLSISVFGIYYANDAKQYNYVYDERVSGKGSDQVNSMRYDFLTKNVIARQIRRLTVYADNCGGQNKSNHVIHFLLALVHQGILDSVDFKFFVRRHTKNACDRGFGQIQNRIARLDCWTVDGVVKNVAAAASSSVVTRITLEDNILRDFKTGISELYKPLSTVQKYHIFSANKDNPGVITCKCSPNDDGISEDLRRKIDKVKTPSGKVSLMFERYLLPLTPPQPIAETIDQMPHKVRPFVPLEFQDDPLYAAPTADDAAQSNNTKRARLKRRADMALEAKHVQDEQQNSPSFVEHLEQAMNDIEDASALPKAKQPKRSTTKKKARKESST
;
A
#
# COMPACT_ATOMS: atom_id res chain seq x y z
N MET A 1 -19.24 -0.51 43.18
CA MET A 1 -18.87 0.05 44.49
C MET A 1 -17.57 -0.61 44.94
N ASN A 2 -16.46 0.11 44.83
CA ASN A 2 -15.38 0.13 45.82
C ASN A 2 -14.38 1.23 45.42
N GLN A 3 -14.26 2.22 46.31
CA GLN A 3 -13.48 3.45 46.24
C GLN A 3 -11.97 3.13 46.32
N ILE A 4 -11.13 3.70 45.46
CA ILE A 4 -10.31 4.91 45.69
C ILE A 4 -9.56 4.91 47.03
N ASN A 5 -8.22 4.90 46.97
CA ASN A 5 -7.40 5.77 47.82
C ASN A 5 -6.07 6.11 47.17
N TYR A 6 -5.99 7.37 46.72
CA TYR A 6 -4.77 8.13 46.47
C TYR A 6 -4.20 8.61 47.81
N ALA A 7 -2.88 8.52 48.00
CA ALA A 7 -2.19 9.32 49.00
C ALA A 7 -0.80 9.73 48.48
N ALA A 8 -0.68 11.02 48.18
CA ALA A 8 0.57 11.73 47.96
C ALA A 8 1.18 12.16 49.31
N ARG A 9 2.52 12.18 49.43
CA ARG A 9 3.26 13.01 50.41
C ARG A 9 4.71 13.27 49.97
N THR A 10 4.90 14.47 49.40
CA THR A 10 5.95 15.47 49.68
C THR A 10 7.36 15.08 50.14
N ALA A 11 8.32 15.39 49.28
CA ALA A 11 9.57 16.17 49.46
C ALA A 11 10.36 16.11 50.77
N ASN A 12 11.67 15.83 50.66
CA ASN A 12 12.68 16.69 51.30
C ASN A 12 14.09 16.61 50.63
N HIS A 13 14.78 17.74 50.71
CA HIS A 13 16.09 18.09 50.15
C HIS A 13 17.29 17.26 50.65
N GLY A 14 18.40 17.27 49.87
CA GLY A 14 19.73 17.06 50.46
C GLY A 14 20.89 16.72 49.50
N ALA A 15 21.57 17.76 49.02
CA ALA A 15 23.03 17.88 48.84
C ALA A 15 23.83 16.91 47.93
N THR A 16 24.43 17.51 46.90
CA THR A 16 25.67 17.10 46.22
C THR A 16 26.86 17.02 47.17
N PRO A 17 27.88 16.23 46.80
CA PRO A 17 29.21 16.84 46.66
C PRO A 17 29.90 16.45 45.35
N ALA A 18 30.59 17.44 44.78
CA ALA A 18 31.63 17.25 43.79
C ALA A 18 32.88 16.63 44.42
N ASN A 19 33.60 15.75 43.71
CA ASN A 19 35.05 15.95 43.55
C ASN A 19 35.75 15.03 42.53
N VAL A 20 36.67 15.68 41.83
CA VAL A 20 37.97 15.24 41.26
C VAL A 20 38.01 14.15 40.19
N GLY A 21 38.36 14.59 38.98
CA GLY A 21 38.88 13.75 37.91
C GLY A 21 40.36 13.38 38.08
N VAL A 22 40.73 12.23 37.51
CA VAL A 22 42.12 11.79 37.27
C VAL A 22 42.15 11.19 35.85
N PRO A 23 43.16 11.50 35.01
CA PRO A 23 43.15 11.31 33.55
C PRO A 23 43.57 9.88 33.10
N PRO A 24 43.42 9.52 31.81
CA PRO A 24 43.69 8.17 31.32
C PRO A 24 45.18 7.93 31.01
N PRO A 25 45.68 6.69 31.06
CA PRO A 25 47.02 6.37 30.57
C PRO A 25 47.01 6.13 29.05
N ALA A 26 48.03 6.70 28.39
CA ALA A 26 48.35 6.56 26.97
C ALA A 26 49.24 5.31 26.69
N PRO A 27 49.52 4.96 25.41
CA PRO A 27 49.76 3.59 24.96
C PRO A 27 51.23 3.15 25.03
N ALA A 28 51.46 1.85 25.17
CA ALA A 28 52.77 1.22 25.04
C ALA A 28 52.93 0.58 23.65
N GLN A 29 54.00 0.97 22.94
CA GLN A 29 54.46 0.36 21.69
C GLN A 29 55.54 -0.71 21.95
N ALA A 30 55.48 -1.75 21.13
CA ALA A 30 56.54 -2.57 20.53
C ALA A 30 57.51 -3.37 21.42
N ALA A 31 57.47 -4.70 21.24
CA ALA A 31 58.68 -5.53 21.16
C ALA A 31 58.48 -6.67 20.15
N ASP A 32 59.38 -6.67 19.17
CA ASP A 32 59.60 -7.59 18.07
C ASP A 32 60.37 -8.83 18.57
N SER A 33 60.01 -10.03 18.08
CA SER A 33 60.91 -11.19 18.01
C SER A 33 60.35 -12.23 17.05
N GLY A 34 60.94 -12.28 15.84
CA GLY A 34 60.65 -13.31 14.83
C GLY A 34 61.34 -14.65 15.09
N SER A 35 60.79 -15.71 14.46
CA SER A 35 61.57 -16.77 13.80
C SER A 35 60.65 -17.75 13.06
N SER A 36 60.74 -17.70 11.73
CA SER A 36 60.79 -18.77 10.70
C SER A 36 60.04 -20.11 10.87
N GLY A 37 59.26 -20.46 9.83
CA GLY A 37 58.70 -21.80 9.60
C GLY A 37 57.80 -21.90 8.37
N ALA A 38 58.42 -21.99 7.20
CA ALA A 38 57.95 -22.28 5.83
C ALA A 38 56.50 -22.77 5.54
N VAL A 39 55.81 -21.97 4.70
CA VAL A 39 55.10 -22.29 3.42
C VAL A 39 54.67 -23.73 3.13
N VAL A 40 53.36 -23.91 2.82
CA VAL A 40 52.88 -24.34 1.49
C VAL A 40 51.55 -23.66 1.17
N SER A 41 51.51 -23.01 0.01
CA SER A 41 50.41 -22.26 -0.59
C SER A 41 49.31 -23.16 -1.17
N SER A 42 48.08 -22.68 -1.21
CA SER A 42 47.16 -22.94 -2.32
C SER A 42 46.41 -21.65 -2.62
N ASP A 43 46.98 -20.89 -3.54
CA ASP A 43 46.46 -19.66 -4.11
C ASP A 43 45.12 -19.89 -4.84
N SER A 44 44.20 -18.96 -4.66
CA SER A 44 43.29 -18.56 -5.74
C SER A 44 43.19 -17.05 -5.69
N GLU A 45 44.10 -16.41 -6.43
CA GLU A 45 44.10 -14.99 -6.76
C GLU A 45 42.75 -14.58 -7.37
N TRP A 46 42.11 -13.57 -6.80
CA TRP A 46 41.14 -12.75 -7.50
C TRP A 46 41.72 -11.34 -7.55
N SER A 47 42.05 -10.90 -8.76
CA SER A 47 42.64 -9.60 -9.05
C SER A 47 41.64 -8.47 -8.86
N ASP A 48 42.01 -7.50 -8.02
CA ASP A 48 41.41 -6.17 -7.93
C ASP A 48 41.77 -5.34 -9.17
N THR A 49 40.79 -5.08 -10.04
CA THR A 49 40.68 -3.83 -10.82
C THR A 49 39.31 -3.79 -11.50
N ASP A 50 38.34 -3.07 -10.90
CA ASP A 50 37.62 -2.01 -11.60
C ASP A 50 36.76 -1.20 -10.60
N GLU A 51 37.15 0.06 -10.36
CA GLU A 51 36.34 1.04 -9.64
C GLU A 51 35.56 1.90 -10.65
N SER A 52 34.24 1.71 -10.75
CA SER A 52 33.25 2.76 -11.12
C SER A 52 31.79 2.26 -11.05
N PRO A 53 30.79 3.17 -10.98
CA PRO A 53 29.93 3.35 -9.83
C PRO A 53 28.81 2.32 -9.72
N VAL A 54 28.44 2.02 -8.47
CA VAL A 54 27.35 1.10 -8.11
C VAL A 54 26.01 1.66 -8.61
N ALA A 55 25.52 1.10 -9.72
CA ALA A 55 24.11 1.19 -10.07
C ALA A 55 23.31 0.29 -9.11
N SER A 56 22.29 0.86 -8.49
CA SER A 56 21.28 0.16 -7.71
C SER A 56 20.63 -0.94 -8.55
N ILE A 57 20.85 -2.20 -8.18
CA ILE A 57 20.21 -3.36 -8.84
C ILE A 57 19.38 -4.11 -7.81
N VAL A 58 18.08 -3.80 -7.86
CA VAL A 58 16.97 -4.54 -7.26
C VAL A 58 16.94 -5.94 -7.87
N ASP A 59 16.49 -6.91 -7.10
CA ASP A 59 16.28 -8.24 -7.62
C ASP A 59 14.95 -8.43 -8.31
N PRO A 60 14.98 -9.06 -9.49
CA PRO A 60 13.78 -9.28 -10.26
C PRO A 60 13.08 -10.55 -9.80
N ASP A 61 13.12 -10.88 -8.49
CA ASP A 61 12.50 -12.05 -7.89
C ASP A 61 11.22 -11.87 -7.05
N ASP A 62 10.66 -10.67 -7.04
CA ASP A 62 9.34 -10.36 -6.44
C ASP A 62 8.23 -10.18 -7.49
N TYR A 63 8.02 -11.21 -8.31
CA TYR A 63 6.84 -11.29 -9.19
C TYR A 63 5.76 -12.07 -8.44
N GLU A 64 5.13 -11.37 -7.51
CA GLU A 64 3.68 -11.40 -7.39
C GLU A 64 3.22 -9.94 -7.40
N THR A 65 3.09 -9.36 -8.59
CA THR A 65 2.38 -8.10 -8.87
C THR A 65 2.50 -7.02 -7.77
N HIS A 66 3.73 -6.58 -7.50
CA HIS A 66 3.96 -5.21 -7.08
C HIS A 66 4.11 -4.39 -8.35
N GLU A 67 3.09 -3.58 -8.68
CA GLU A 67 3.26 -2.41 -9.55
C GLU A 67 4.33 -1.51 -8.90
N SER A 68 5.59 -1.71 -9.27
CA SER A 68 6.54 -0.61 -9.31
C SER A 68 5.97 0.41 -10.28
N CYS A 69 5.80 1.65 -9.83
CA CYS A 69 5.47 2.77 -10.71
C CYS A 69 6.65 3.02 -11.65
N GLU A 70 6.73 2.24 -12.73
CA GLU A 70 7.28 2.73 -13.97
C GLU A 70 6.34 3.83 -14.46
N GLU A 71 6.93 4.96 -14.83
CA GLU A 71 6.23 6.06 -15.49
C GLU A 71 5.77 5.56 -16.86
N VAL A 72 4.60 4.92 -16.88
CA VAL A 72 3.81 4.86 -18.10
C VAL A 72 3.36 6.29 -18.33
N GLU A 73 3.90 6.92 -19.38
CA GLU A 73 3.20 8.02 -20.03
C GLU A 73 1.87 7.46 -20.54
N GLU A 74 0.86 7.48 -19.67
CA GLU A 74 -0.52 7.23 -20.06
C GLU A 74 -0.94 8.37 -20.97
N SER A 75 -1.03 8.05 -22.26
CA SER A 75 -1.67 8.85 -23.28
C SER A 75 -2.98 9.41 -22.74
N ASP A 76 -3.11 10.74 -22.79
CA ASP A 76 -4.34 11.50 -22.59
C ASP A 76 -5.40 11.13 -23.66
N GLU A 77 -5.89 9.90 -23.65
CA GLU A 77 -7.12 9.53 -24.36
C GLU A 77 -8.31 10.09 -23.59
N ASP A 78 -8.45 11.41 -23.72
CA ASP A 78 -9.67 12.14 -24.00
C ASP A 78 -10.98 11.40 -23.68
N VAL A 79 -11.34 11.36 -22.38
CA VAL A 79 -12.73 11.10 -21.97
C VAL A 79 -13.43 12.45 -21.77
N SER A 80 -13.54 13.18 -22.87
CA SER A 80 -14.34 14.38 -23.06
C SER A 80 -15.81 14.02 -23.25
N ALA A 81 -16.50 13.75 -22.16
CA ALA A 81 -17.90 14.08 -21.94
C ALA A 81 -18.30 13.53 -20.57
N PHE A 82 -18.62 14.40 -19.62
CA PHE A 82 -19.81 14.36 -18.76
C PHE A 82 -19.67 15.45 -17.67
N LEU A 83 -20.40 16.53 -17.94
CA LEU A 83 -21.09 17.46 -17.04
C LEU A 83 -20.26 18.31 -16.06
N VAL A 84 -20.01 19.54 -16.52
CA VAL A 84 -20.27 20.74 -15.72
C VAL A 84 -21.73 20.68 -15.28
N ASP A 85 -22.00 20.88 -13.99
CA ASP A 85 -23.28 21.50 -13.67
C ASP A 85 -23.12 22.67 -12.70
N ARG A 86 -23.74 23.78 -13.12
CA ARG A 86 -23.79 25.06 -12.42
C ARG A 86 -24.64 25.00 -11.13
N SER A 87 -25.04 23.80 -10.70
CA SER A 87 -26.06 23.61 -9.66
C SER A 87 -25.54 23.76 -8.23
N VAL A 88 -24.24 23.51 -7.95
CA VAL A 88 -23.71 23.49 -6.57
C VAL A 88 -23.70 24.90 -5.95
N ALA A 89 -23.32 25.92 -6.71
CA ALA A 89 -23.35 27.32 -6.26
C ALA A 89 -24.79 27.80 -6.03
N GLU A 90 -25.72 27.35 -6.87
CA GLU A 90 -27.14 27.69 -6.75
C GLU A 90 -27.79 26.97 -5.55
N GLN A 91 -27.46 25.70 -5.31
CA GLN A 91 -27.87 24.94 -4.12
C GLN A 91 -27.31 25.53 -2.83
N ALA A 92 -26.03 25.91 -2.82
CA ALA A 92 -25.40 26.60 -1.70
C ALA A 92 -26.13 27.92 -1.38
N SER A 93 -26.43 28.72 -2.41
CA SER A 93 -27.16 29.98 -2.27
C SER A 93 -28.60 29.78 -1.76
N ARG A 94 -29.28 28.71 -2.19
CA ARG A 94 -30.62 28.34 -1.69
C ARG A 94 -30.58 27.94 -0.22
N LEU A 95 -29.63 27.08 0.19
CA LEU A 95 -29.50 26.62 1.58
C LEU A 95 -29.16 27.76 2.56
N VAL A 96 -28.43 28.78 2.11
CA VAL A 96 -28.14 29.96 2.93
C VAL A 96 -29.34 30.91 2.99
N ARG A 97 -30.06 31.10 1.88
CA ARG A 97 -31.29 31.92 1.87
C ARG A 97 -32.37 31.32 2.78
N ASP A 98 -32.45 29.99 2.79
CA ASP A 98 -33.44 29.24 3.55
C ASP A 98 -32.91 28.84 4.96
N ASP A 99 -31.82 29.49 5.43
CA ASP A 99 -31.21 29.25 6.75
C ASP A 99 -32.24 29.47 7.88
N PRO A 100 -32.66 28.41 8.61
CA PRO A 100 -33.63 28.52 9.69
C PRO A 100 -33.04 29.19 10.94
N CYS A 101 -31.72 29.43 11.00
CA CYS A 101 -31.07 30.15 12.09
C CYS A 101 -31.37 31.67 12.01
N GLU A 102 -32.10 32.22 13.00
CA GLU A 102 -32.35 33.66 13.13
C GLU A 102 -31.06 34.50 13.25
N GLN A 103 -29.95 33.91 13.68
CA GLN A 103 -28.63 34.56 13.75
C GLN A 103 -27.87 34.56 12.42
N LYS A 104 -28.45 34.07 11.31
CA LYS A 104 -27.81 34.01 9.99
C LYS A 104 -26.46 33.30 10.04
N CYS A 105 -26.43 32.19 10.77
CA CYS A 105 -25.25 31.38 11.04
C CYS A 105 -24.49 30.99 9.76
N LEU A 106 -25.22 30.79 8.65
CA LEU A 106 -24.65 30.35 7.38
C LEU A 106 -24.13 31.49 6.49
N LYS A 107 -24.36 32.77 6.81
CA LYS A 107 -23.93 33.90 5.96
C LYS A 107 -22.43 34.06 5.82
N ARG A 108 -21.66 33.81 6.89
CA ARG A 108 -20.19 33.85 6.82
C ARG A 108 -19.66 32.68 6.01
N THR A 109 -20.31 31.52 6.16
CA THR A 109 -20.06 30.31 5.38
C THR A 109 -20.40 30.50 3.90
N GLU A 110 -21.42 31.30 3.56
CA GLU A 110 -21.79 31.63 2.18
C GLU A 110 -20.69 32.40 1.46
N ALA A 111 -20.11 33.41 2.10
CA ALA A 111 -19.01 34.17 1.50
C ALA A 111 -17.74 33.32 1.34
N GLU A 112 -17.42 32.50 2.36
CA GLU A 112 -16.29 31.57 2.29
C GLU A 112 -16.50 30.48 1.21
N LEU A 113 -17.71 29.93 1.12
CA LEU A 113 -18.11 28.95 0.11
C LEU A 113 -18.18 29.57 -1.29
N GLY A 114 -18.68 30.79 -1.43
CA GLY A 114 -18.71 31.54 -2.67
C GLY A 114 -17.31 31.83 -3.20
N ASN A 115 -16.40 32.29 -2.33
CA ASN A 115 -14.99 32.51 -2.67
C ASN A 115 -14.29 31.19 -3.06
N PHE A 116 -14.58 30.11 -2.33
CA PHE A 116 -14.05 28.78 -2.64
C PHE A 116 -14.56 28.30 -4.01
N LEU A 117 -15.86 28.33 -4.26
CA LEU A 117 -16.47 27.90 -5.51
C LEU A 117 -15.99 28.75 -6.70
N GLN A 118 -15.81 30.05 -6.51
CA GLN A 118 -15.26 30.94 -7.53
C GLN A 118 -13.79 30.59 -7.85
N SER A 119 -12.97 30.31 -6.83
CA SER A 119 -11.60 29.83 -7.01
C SER A 119 -11.56 28.48 -7.74
N VAL A 120 -12.44 27.54 -7.37
CA VAL A 120 -12.56 26.19 -7.95
C VAL A 120 -13.04 26.22 -9.41
N SER A 121 -13.82 27.23 -9.79
CA SER A 121 -14.37 27.36 -11.15
C SER A 121 -13.31 27.63 -12.24
N GLY A 122 -12.21 28.30 -11.87
CA GLY A 122 -11.08 28.59 -12.75
C GLY A 122 -9.97 27.53 -12.73
N MET A 123 -10.07 26.51 -11.87
CA MET A 123 -9.08 25.45 -11.74
C MET A 123 -9.22 24.37 -12.82
N GLU A 124 -8.08 23.79 -13.18
CA GLU A 124 -7.98 22.55 -13.94
C GLU A 124 -8.69 21.40 -13.18
N ARG A 125 -9.11 20.35 -13.90
CA ARG A 125 -9.92 19.26 -13.32
C ARG A 125 -9.22 18.57 -12.15
N SER A 126 -7.92 18.29 -12.27
CA SER A 126 -7.11 17.62 -11.25
C SER A 126 -6.98 18.46 -9.96
N GLU A 127 -6.71 19.76 -10.12
CA GLU A 127 -6.65 20.74 -9.03
C GLU A 127 -8.00 20.88 -8.33
N ARG A 128 -9.08 20.92 -9.12
CA ARG A 128 -10.45 20.99 -8.63
C ARG A 128 -10.79 19.80 -7.73
N ILE A 129 -10.51 18.58 -8.20
CA ILE A 129 -10.75 17.35 -7.44
C ILE A 129 -9.94 17.36 -6.14
N THR A 130 -8.66 17.76 -6.21
CA THR A 130 -7.78 17.88 -5.04
C THR A 130 -8.34 18.86 -4.01
N SER A 131 -8.77 20.04 -4.47
CA SER A 131 -9.31 21.11 -3.63
C SER A 131 -10.59 20.66 -2.92
N VAL A 132 -11.53 20.06 -3.65
CA VAL A 132 -12.79 19.57 -3.08
C VAL A 132 -12.56 18.39 -2.13
N LEU A 133 -11.70 17.43 -2.48
CA LEU A 133 -11.35 16.31 -1.57
C LEU A 133 -10.66 16.80 -0.30
N THR A 134 -9.81 17.83 -0.40
CA THR A 134 -9.17 18.46 0.77
C THR A 134 -10.20 19.15 1.66
N ALA A 135 -11.17 19.86 1.08
CA ALA A 135 -12.26 20.49 1.83
C ALA A 135 -13.15 19.42 2.52
N LEU A 136 -13.52 18.37 1.79
CA LEU A 136 -14.29 17.24 2.31
C LEU A 136 -13.54 16.55 3.45
N TYR A 137 -12.25 16.31 3.29
CA TYR A 137 -11.39 15.75 4.33
C TYR A 137 -11.41 16.58 5.62
N LYS A 138 -11.25 17.91 5.51
CA LYS A 138 -11.32 18.80 6.67
C LYS A 138 -12.71 18.83 7.30
N ALA A 139 -13.77 18.72 6.51
CA ALA A 139 -15.15 18.67 7.01
C ALA A 139 -15.41 17.36 7.77
N ASP A 140 -15.02 16.23 7.21
CA ASP A 140 -15.20 14.92 7.83
C ASP A 140 -14.41 14.80 9.14
N LEU A 141 -13.15 15.27 9.17
CA LEU A 141 -12.38 15.31 10.42
C LEU A 141 -13.11 16.09 11.53
N LYS A 142 -13.82 17.17 11.19
CA LYS A 142 -14.62 17.96 12.15
C LYS A 142 -15.96 17.30 12.50
N ALA A 143 -16.49 16.45 11.62
CA ALA A 143 -17.74 15.73 11.82
C ALA A 143 -17.58 14.48 12.71
N ALA A 144 -16.35 14.06 12.99
CA ALA A 144 -16.02 12.98 13.91
C ALA A 144 -16.75 13.15 15.26
N SER A 145 -17.47 12.12 15.68
CA SER A 145 -18.32 12.16 16.88
C SER A 145 -18.52 10.76 17.46
N TYR A 146 -19.26 10.64 18.57
CA TYR A 146 -19.59 9.34 19.16
C TYR A 146 -20.51 8.46 18.28
N THR A 147 -21.01 8.98 17.15
CA THR A 147 -21.82 8.22 16.17
C THR A 147 -21.13 8.05 14.83
N HIS A 148 -19.95 8.66 14.64
CA HIS A 148 -19.23 8.69 13.37
C HIS A 148 -17.72 8.65 13.62
N ALA A 149 -17.10 7.54 13.24
CA ALA A 149 -15.65 7.37 13.30
C ALA A 149 -15.02 7.89 12.01
N VAL A 150 -13.95 8.69 12.14
CA VAL A 150 -13.18 9.17 10.99
C VAL A 150 -11.71 8.79 11.16
N LEU A 151 -11.20 8.03 10.20
CA LEU A 151 -9.85 7.48 10.19
C LEU A 151 -9.06 8.00 9.01
N VAL A 152 -7.77 8.21 9.22
CA VAL A 152 -6.78 8.42 8.16
C VAL A 152 -5.72 7.36 8.34
N MET A 153 -5.35 6.65 7.28
CA MET A 153 -4.39 5.57 7.37
C MET A 153 -3.31 5.70 6.31
N ASP A 154 -2.09 5.33 6.69
CA ASP A 154 -0.95 5.33 5.79
C ASP A 154 0.19 4.46 6.34
N PHE A 155 1.14 4.09 5.48
CA PHE A 155 2.42 3.53 5.90
C PHE A 155 3.46 4.63 6.02
N SER A 156 4.30 4.57 7.05
CA SER A 156 5.52 5.37 7.02
C SER A 156 6.54 4.74 6.06
N GLN A 157 7.55 5.53 5.70
CA GLN A 157 8.82 4.98 5.23
C GLN A 157 9.34 3.95 6.25
N ASN A 158 9.91 2.85 5.76
CA ASN A 158 10.46 1.82 6.64
C ASN A 158 11.54 2.40 7.53
N LEU A 159 11.51 2.00 8.79
CA LEU A 159 12.64 2.18 9.71
C LEU A 159 13.60 1.01 9.51
N SER A 160 14.85 1.16 9.94
CA SER A 160 15.82 0.08 9.98
C SER A 160 16.16 -0.29 11.43
N CYS A 161 16.59 -1.52 11.64
CA CYS A 161 17.26 -1.92 12.88
C CYS A 161 18.54 -2.71 12.55
N PRO A 162 19.71 -2.34 13.11
CA PRO A 162 19.92 -1.15 13.95
C PRO A 162 19.65 0.18 13.22
N SER A 163 19.40 1.23 13.99
CA SER A 163 19.34 2.61 13.52
C SER A 163 20.17 3.45 14.47
N ILE A 164 21.23 4.07 13.94
CA ILE A 164 22.20 4.82 14.74
C ILE A 164 22.38 6.21 14.15
N SER A 165 22.56 7.22 15.00
CA SER A 165 22.63 8.62 14.54
C SER A 165 23.88 8.86 13.68
N ASP A 166 24.98 8.19 14.01
CA ASP A 166 26.25 8.24 13.29
C ASP A 166 26.47 6.95 12.49
N THR A 167 25.62 6.71 11.49
CA THR A 167 25.67 5.49 10.67
C THR A 167 26.99 5.40 9.88
N PRO A 168 27.80 4.34 10.06
CA PRO A 168 28.99 4.10 9.26
C PRO A 168 28.67 4.05 7.78
N SER A 169 29.51 4.65 6.93
CA SER A 169 29.28 4.73 5.48
C SER A 169 29.02 3.36 4.83
N MET A 170 29.70 2.31 5.31
CA MET A 170 29.52 0.95 4.80
C MET A 170 28.10 0.40 5.03
N TRP A 171 27.39 0.86 6.05
CA TRP A 171 26.05 0.37 6.40
C TRP A 171 24.98 0.82 5.43
N TYR A 172 25.19 1.91 4.69
CA TYR A 172 24.29 2.33 3.61
C TYR A 172 24.22 1.31 2.46
N PHE A 173 25.20 0.39 2.38
CA PHE A 173 25.24 -0.69 1.39
C PHE A 173 24.81 -2.05 1.96
N LEU A 174 24.32 -2.08 3.22
CA LEU A 174 23.85 -3.30 3.88
C LEU A 174 22.33 -3.39 3.87
N SER A 175 21.83 -4.63 3.81
CA SER A 175 20.43 -4.98 4.04
C SER A 175 20.20 -5.09 5.55
N LEU A 176 19.92 -3.94 6.18
CA LEU A 176 19.51 -3.91 7.58
C LEU A 176 18.05 -4.40 7.72
N LEU A 177 17.68 -4.83 8.94
CA LEU A 177 16.34 -5.36 9.21
C LEU A 177 15.33 -4.25 8.99
N SER A 178 14.39 -4.46 8.07
CA SER A 178 13.34 -3.51 7.78
C SER A 178 12.23 -3.59 8.82
N ILE A 179 11.82 -2.44 9.36
CA ILE A 179 10.70 -2.29 10.29
C ILE A 179 9.61 -1.47 9.60
N SER A 180 8.43 -2.07 9.49
CA SER A 180 7.22 -1.44 8.97
C SER A 180 6.45 -0.76 10.09
N VAL A 181 5.99 0.47 9.82
CA VAL A 181 5.06 1.21 10.69
C VAL A 181 3.82 1.58 9.90
N PHE A 182 2.67 1.06 10.31
CA PHE A 182 1.37 1.42 9.76
C PHE A 182 0.63 2.32 10.75
N GLY A 183 0.31 3.54 10.31
CA GLY A 183 -0.34 4.55 11.14
C GLY A 183 -1.83 4.65 10.83
N ILE A 184 -2.66 4.63 11.86
CA ILE A 184 -4.08 4.96 11.84
C ILE A 184 -4.29 6.20 12.72
N TYR A 185 -4.46 7.36 12.10
CA TYR A 185 -4.92 8.55 12.81
C TYR A 185 -6.43 8.48 13.01
N TYR A 186 -6.85 8.49 14.29
CA TYR A 186 -8.24 8.47 14.69
C TYR A 186 -8.68 9.86 15.15
N ALA A 187 -9.50 10.51 14.32
CA ALA A 187 -9.92 11.89 14.57
C ALA A 187 -10.69 12.06 15.88
N ASN A 188 -11.49 11.05 16.26
CA ASN A 188 -12.34 11.09 17.45
C ASN A 188 -11.54 11.23 18.76
N ASP A 189 -10.32 10.69 18.79
CA ASP A 189 -9.44 10.78 19.96
C ASP A 189 -8.25 11.72 19.72
N ALA A 190 -8.11 12.25 18.50
CA ALA A 190 -6.95 13.01 18.03
C ALA A 190 -5.60 12.29 18.27
N LYS A 191 -5.58 10.97 18.09
CA LYS A 191 -4.40 10.11 18.32
C LYS A 191 -4.01 9.34 17.06
N GLN A 192 -2.73 9.04 16.94
CA GLN A 192 -2.20 8.15 15.92
C GLN A 192 -1.84 6.80 16.54
N TYR A 193 -2.48 5.75 16.06
CA TYR A 193 -2.22 4.36 16.44
C TYR A 193 -1.24 3.77 15.43
N ASN A 194 -0.09 3.32 15.91
CA ASN A 194 1.00 2.82 15.11
C ASN A 194 1.17 1.31 15.35
N TYR A 195 0.95 0.54 14.31
CA TYR A 195 1.27 -0.89 14.29
C TYR A 195 2.70 -1.06 13.79
N VAL A 196 3.55 -1.71 14.59
CA VAL A 196 4.98 -1.84 14.33
C VAL A 196 5.36 -3.31 14.27
N TYR A 197 6.01 -3.72 13.19
CA TYR A 197 6.50 -5.08 13.00
C TYR A 197 7.71 -5.08 12.06
N ASP A 198 8.58 -6.07 12.22
CA ASP A 198 9.74 -6.24 11.34
C ASP A 198 9.47 -7.25 10.23
N GLU A 199 10.33 -7.24 9.21
CA GLU A 199 10.22 -8.06 8.01
C GLU A 199 10.18 -9.58 8.27
N ARG A 200 10.61 -10.06 9.45
CA ARG A 200 10.51 -11.49 9.82
C ARG A 200 9.10 -11.87 10.25
N VAL A 201 8.30 -10.89 10.68
CA VAL A 201 6.90 -11.09 11.09
C VAL A 201 6.01 -11.15 9.86
N SER A 202 6.14 -10.16 8.95
CA SER A 202 5.31 -10.03 7.76
C SER A 202 5.86 -8.99 6.78
N GLY A 203 5.42 -9.05 5.52
CA GLY A 203 5.60 -7.99 4.53
C GLY A 203 4.54 -6.88 4.62
N LYS A 204 4.37 -6.13 3.53
CA LYS A 204 3.31 -5.11 3.37
C LYS A 204 2.36 -5.53 2.25
N GLY A 205 1.06 -5.51 2.52
CA GLY A 205 0.04 -5.89 1.55
C GLY A 205 -1.37 -5.69 2.10
N SER A 206 -2.36 -6.02 1.27
CA SER A 206 -3.78 -5.83 1.62
C SER A 206 -4.22 -6.63 2.85
N ASP A 207 -3.63 -7.82 3.08
CA ASP A 207 -3.94 -8.65 4.24
C ASP A 207 -3.47 -8.01 5.54
N GLN A 208 -2.25 -7.48 5.56
CA GLN A 208 -1.71 -6.79 6.72
C GLN A 208 -2.52 -5.53 7.01
N VAL A 209 -2.83 -4.74 5.97
CA VAL A 209 -3.67 -3.54 6.09
C VAL A 209 -5.04 -3.88 6.66
N ASN A 210 -5.72 -4.91 6.13
CA ASN A 210 -7.03 -5.33 6.63
C ASN A 210 -6.96 -5.90 8.04
N SER A 211 -5.91 -6.65 8.38
CA SER A 211 -5.68 -7.20 9.71
C SER A 211 -5.52 -6.13 10.78
N MET A 212 -4.60 -5.18 10.55
CA MET A 212 -4.36 -4.06 11.47
C MET A 212 -5.60 -3.17 11.59
N ARG A 213 -6.30 -2.95 10.48
CA ARG A 213 -7.55 -2.20 10.47
C ARG A 213 -8.66 -2.92 11.23
N TYR A 214 -8.82 -4.23 11.05
CA TYR A 214 -9.82 -5.02 11.74
C TYR A 214 -9.59 -5.04 13.25
N ASP A 215 -8.34 -5.22 13.67
CA ASP A 215 -7.92 -5.11 15.06
C ASP A 215 -8.26 -3.73 15.64
N PHE A 216 -7.88 -2.66 14.94
CA PHE A 216 -8.16 -1.29 15.33
C PHE A 216 -9.67 -1.02 15.46
N LEU A 217 -10.44 -1.37 14.42
CA LEU A 217 -11.88 -1.15 14.36
C LEU A 217 -12.59 -1.92 15.49
N THR A 218 -12.19 -3.16 15.75
CA THR A 218 -12.74 -3.98 16.83
C THR A 218 -12.55 -3.30 18.19
N LYS A 219 -11.33 -2.85 18.48
CA LYS A 219 -10.96 -2.24 19.76
C LYS A 219 -11.51 -0.83 19.96
N ASN A 220 -11.58 -0.01 18.90
CA ASN A 220 -11.81 1.44 19.04
C ASN A 220 -13.13 1.93 18.42
N VAL A 221 -13.74 1.20 17.49
CA VAL A 221 -14.96 1.62 16.80
C VAL A 221 -16.15 0.74 17.19
N ILE A 222 -16.01 -0.58 17.01
CA ILE A 222 -17.06 -1.57 17.30
C ILE A 222 -17.30 -1.65 18.81
N ALA A 223 -16.25 -1.70 19.63
CA ALA A 223 -16.38 -1.69 21.10
C ALA A 223 -17.11 -0.44 21.63
N ARG A 224 -17.02 0.69 20.90
CA ARG A 224 -17.73 1.94 21.22
C ARG A 224 -19.11 2.04 20.56
N GLN A 225 -19.55 0.99 19.86
CA GLN A 225 -20.84 0.91 19.15
C GLN A 225 -21.02 1.99 18.08
N ILE A 226 -19.92 2.49 17.50
CA ILE A 226 -19.96 3.45 16.40
C ILE A 226 -20.28 2.70 15.11
N ARG A 227 -21.35 3.12 14.41
CA ARG A 227 -21.86 2.40 13.23
C ARG A 227 -21.62 3.10 11.90
N ARG A 228 -21.19 4.36 11.91
CA ARG A 228 -20.79 5.10 10.69
C ARG A 228 -19.29 5.30 10.67
N LEU A 229 -18.67 4.97 9.54
CA LEU A 229 -17.22 5.03 9.37
C LEU A 229 -16.85 5.82 8.12
N THR A 230 -15.94 6.77 8.24
CA THR A 230 -15.24 7.36 7.09
C THR A 230 -13.75 7.08 7.20
N VAL A 231 -13.17 6.61 6.12
CA VAL A 231 -11.76 6.25 6.05
C VAL A 231 -11.11 7.02 4.91
N TYR A 232 -9.96 7.63 5.21
CA TYR A 232 -9.08 8.27 4.25
C TYR A 232 -7.78 7.48 4.11
N ALA A 233 -7.32 7.30 2.87
CA ALA A 233 -6.04 6.65 2.59
C ALA A 233 -5.37 7.25 1.34
N ASP A 234 -4.09 6.94 1.16
CA ASP A 234 -3.34 7.27 -0.05
C ASP A 234 -3.80 6.43 -1.26
N ASN A 235 -3.53 6.92 -2.46
CA ASN A 235 -3.92 6.29 -3.71
C ASN A 235 -2.85 5.28 -4.19
N CYS A 236 -2.53 4.31 -3.33
CA CYS A 236 -1.58 3.22 -3.58
C CYS A 236 -2.30 1.90 -3.90
N GLY A 237 -2.18 1.41 -5.14
CA GLY A 237 -2.90 0.25 -5.65
C GLY A 237 -2.53 -1.08 -4.97
N GLY A 238 -1.25 -1.28 -4.66
CA GLY A 238 -0.74 -2.50 -4.03
C GLY A 238 -1.11 -2.66 -2.55
N GLN A 239 -1.55 -1.59 -1.89
CA GLN A 239 -1.82 -1.59 -0.45
C GLN A 239 -3.25 -1.13 -0.15
N ASN A 240 -3.50 0.18 -0.21
CA ASN A 240 -4.75 0.76 0.28
C ASN A 240 -5.89 0.74 -0.75
N LYS A 241 -5.58 1.00 -2.03
CA LYS A 241 -6.55 1.04 -3.13
C LYS A 241 -6.61 -0.27 -3.90
N SER A 242 -6.91 -1.34 -3.17
CA SER A 242 -7.09 -2.68 -3.71
C SER A 242 -8.53 -3.17 -3.52
N ASN A 243 -8.96 -4.09 -4.40
CA ASN A 243 -10.26 -4.76 -4.29
C ASN A 243 -10.45 -5.41 -2.91
N HIS A 244 -9.43 -6.07 -2.38
CA HIS A 244 -9.48 -6.74 -1.08
C HIS A 244 -9.78 -5.76 0.07
N VAL A 245 -9.18 -4.58 0.05
CA VAL A 245 -9.38 -3.56 1.08
C VAL A 245 -10.78 -2.93 0.99
N ILE A 246 -11.25 -2.68 -0.24
CA ILE A 246 -12.60 -2.14 -0.48
C ILE A 246 -13.67 -3.16 -0.06
N HIS A 247 -13.51 -4.42 -0.47
CA HIS A 247 -14.43 -5.49 -0.11
C HIS A 247 -14.43 -5.78 1.40
N PHE A 248 -13.31 -5.61 2.09
CA PHE A 248 -13.26 -5.72 3.56
C PHE A 248 -14.22 -4.73 4.21
N LEU A 249 -14.18 -3.45 3.81
CA LEU A 249 -15.08 -2.43 4.36
C LEU A 249 -16.55 -2.72 3.98
N LEU A 250 -16.80 -3.16 2.75
CA LEU A 250 -18.12 -3.63 2.32
C LEU A 250 -18.63 -4.80 3.18
N ALA A 251 -17.75 -5.73 3.55
CA ALA A 251 -18.08 -6.88 4.39
C ALA A 251 -18.55 -6.47 5.77
N LEU A 252 -17.96 -5.43 6.38
CA LEU A 252 -18.41 -4.93 7.68
C LEU A 252 -19.84 -4.37 7.63
N VAL A 253 -20.22 -3.70 6.55
CA VAL A 253 -21.60 -3.24 6.33
C VAL A 253 -22.53 -4.42 6.03
N HIS A 254 -22.09 -5.36 5.19
CA HIS A 254 -22.88 -6.52 4.80
C HIS A 254 -23.19 -7.45 5.99
N GLN A 255 -22.30 -7.54 6.97
CA GLN A 255 -22.52 -8.26 8.23
C GLN A 255 -23.46 -7.52 9.20
N GLY A 256 -23.75 -6.23 8.95
CA GLY A 256 -24.50 -5.39 9.87
C GLY A 256 -23.67 -4.90 11.08
N ILE A 257 -22.34 -4.97 11.00
CA ILE A 257 -21.45 -4.38 12.02
C ILE A 257 -21.49 -2.85 11.91
N LEU A 258 -21.39 -2.35 10.67
CA LEU A 258 -21.53 -0.93 10.33
C LEU A 258 -22.84 -0.67 9.59
N ASP A 259 -23.42 0.50 9.80
CA ASP A 259 -24.57 0.99 9.04
C ASP A 259 -24.15 1.62 7.72
N SER A 260 -23.00 2.31 7.72
CA SER A 260 -22.45 2.92 6.51
C SER A 260 -20.94 3.06 6.61
N VAL A 261 -20.27 2.95 5.45
CA VAL A 261 -18.84 3.25 5.31
C VAL A 261 -18.60 4.09 4.07
N ASP A 262 -17.79 5.13 4.21
CA ASP A 262 -17.18 5.87 3.10
C ASP A 262 -15.67 5.67 3.11
N PHE A 263 -15.11 5.21 2.00
CA PHE A 263 -13.68 5.05 1.80
C PHE A 263 -13.20 6.00 0.71
N LYS A 264 -12.36 6.96 1.10
CA LYS A 264 -11.99 8.12 0.29
C LYS A 264 -10.48 8.13 0.08
N PHE A 265 -10.06 8.38 -1.14
CA PHE A 265 -8.65 8.37 -1.54
C PHE A 265 -8.17 9.75 -1.91
N PHE A 266 -7.02 10.14 -1.37
CA PHE A 266 -6.37 11.40 -1.74
C PHE A 266 -5.92 11.37 -3.21
N VAL A 267 -5.85 12.54 -3.84
CA VAL A 267 -5.21 12.66 -5.16
C VAL A 267 -3.70 12.47 -4.98
N ARG A 268 -3.09 11.71 -5.90
CA ARG A 268 -1.64 11.43 -5.86
C ARG A 268 -0.86 12.76 -5.81
N ARG A 269 0.25 12.78 -5.07
CA ARG A 269 1.25 13.86 -5.01
C ARG A 269 0.77 15.24 -4.49
N HIS A 270 -0.48 15.42 -4.07
CA HIS A 270 -1.01 16.75 -3.76
C HIS A 270 -1.61 16.93 -2.36
N THR A 271 -1.65 15.90 -1.50
CA THR A 271 -2.29 16.01 -0.18
C THR A 271 -1.39 15.52 0.96
N LYS A 272 -1.25 16.35 2.00
CA LYS A 272 -0.67 15.94 3.30
C LYS A 272 -1.74 15.27 4.13
N ASN A 273 -1.48 14.05 4.58
CA ASN A 273 -2.41 13.29 5.42
C ASN A 273 -2.16 13.57 6.92
N ALA A 274 -3.06 13.15 7.81
CA ALA A 274 -2.88 13.38 9.25
C ALA A 274 -1.73 12.55 9.86
N CYS A 275 -1.39 11.41 9.26
CA CYS A 275 -0.34 10.51 9.72
C CYS A 275 1.07 11.08 9.48
N ASP A 276 1.27 11.91 8.45
CA ASP A 276 2.54 12.53 8.08
C ASP A 276 3.20 13.24 9.25
N ARG A 277 2.41 13.94 10.08
CA ARG A 277 2.92 14.64 11.26
C ARG A 277 3.49 13.66 12.29
N GLY A 278 2.76 12.57 12.58
CA GLY A 278 3.23 11.57 13.55
C GLY A 278 4.44 10.80 13.03
N PHE A 279 4.46 10.46 11.73
CA PHE A 279 5.62 9.84 11.09
C PHE A 279 6.85 10.74 11.10
N GLY A 280 6.70 12.02 10.80
CA GLY A 280 7.80 12.98 10.91
C GLY A 280 8.34 13.10 12.34
N GLN A 281 7.49 13.01 13.36
CA GLN A 281 7.93 12.98 14.76
C GLN A 281 8.71 11.70 15.11
N ILE A 282 8.24 10.55 14.61
CA ILE A 282 8.93 9.25 14.76
C ILE A 282 10.32 9.31 14.11
N GLN A 283 10.39 9.72 12.84
CA GLN A 283 11.66 9.81 12.10
C GLN A 283 12.64 10.77 12.79
N ASN A 284 12.19 11.96 13.18
CA ASN A 284 13.03 12.94 13.87
C ASN A 284 13.59 12.42 15.21
N ARG A 285 12.83 11.57 15.91
CA ARG A 285 13.28 10.97 17.16
C ARG A 285 14.28 9.85 16.92
N ILE A 286 13.99 8.94 15.99
CA ILE A 286 14.86 7.80 15.65
C ILE A 286 16.21 8.30 15.11
N ALA A 287 16.21 9.33 14.26
CA ALA A 287 17.44 9.91 13.70
C ALA A 287 18.41 10.52 14.74
N ARG A 288 17.98 10.70 15.99
CA ARG A 288 18.78 11.32 17.07
C ARG A 288 19.20 10.34 18.15
N LEU A 289 18.85 9.05 18.02
CA LEU A 289 19.06 8.05 19.05
C LEU A 289 19.60 6.77 18.42
N ASP A 290 20.48 6.11 19.16
CA ASP A 290 20.95 4.79 18.78
C ASP A 290 19.96 3.72 19.26
N CYS A 291 19.42 2.98 18.31
CA CYS A 291 18.50 1.87 18.49
C CYS A 291 19.16 0.59 17.97
N TRP A 292 19.65 -0.23 18.90
CA TRP A 292 20.33 -1.49 18.61
C TRP A 292 19.39 -2.70 18.58
N THR A 293 18.15 -2.54 19.05
CA THR A 293 17.17 -3.63 19.11
C THR A 293 15.83 -3.18 18.57
N VAL A 294 15.02 -4.14 18.08
CA VAL A 294 13.66 -3.87 17.60
C VAL A 294 12.81 -3.28 18.73
N ASP A 295 12.98 -3.77 19.95
CA ASP A 295 12.33 -3.27 21.17
C ASP A 295 12.69 -1.81 21.43
N GLY A 296 13.95 -1.44 21.21
CA GLY A 296 14.43 -0.06 21.27
C GLY A 296 13.74 0.83 20.25
N VAL A 297 13.59 0.36 19.00
CA VAL A 297 12.85 1.08 17.96
C VAL A 297 11.38 1.26 18.36
N VAL A 298 10.69 0.19 18.74
CA VAL A 298 9.27 0.22 19.16
C VAL A 298 9.05 1.19 20.32
N LYS A 299 9.92 1.15 21.34
CA LYS A 299 9.88 2.08 22.47
C LYS A 299 10.02 3.53 22.03
N ASN A 300 10.90 3.80 21.08
CA ASN A 300 11.10 5.15 20.55
C ASN A 300 9.96 5.62 19.64
N VAL A 301 9.32 4.72 18.88
CA VAL A 301 8.07 5.03 18.16
C VAL A 301 6.96 5.44 19.15
N ALA A 302 6.85 4.75 20.29
CA ALA A 302 5.88 5.08 21.32
C ALA A 302 6.18 6.43 22.00
N ALA A 303 7.46 6.72 22.25
CA ALA A 303 7.91 7.95 22.87
C ALA A 303 8.03 9.15 21.90
N ALA A 304 7.69 8.99 20.61
CA ALA A 304 7.78 10.05 19.61
C ALA A 304 6.81 11.22 19.88
N ALA A 305 5.62 10.92 20.42
CA ALA A 305 4.63 11.92 20.77
C ALA A 305 3.64 11.38 21.83
N SER A 306 3.08 12.27 22.64
CA SER A 306 2.02 11.90 23.61
C SER A 306 0.72 11.43 22.94
N SER A 307 0.52 11.77 21.67
CA SER A 307 -0.58 11.31 20.83
C SER A 307 -0.29 10.00 20.08
N SER A 308 0.91 9.42 20.24
CA SER A 308 1.31 8.14 19.65
C SER A 308 0.86 6.99 20.56
N VAL A 309 0.13 6.03 19.99
CA VAL A 309 -0.23 4.77 20.65
C VAL A 309 0.37 3.64 19.83
N VAL A 310 1.20 2.78 20.43
CA VAL A 310 1.92 1.74 19.68
C VAL A 310 1.38 0.36 20.01
N THR A 311 1.19 -0.44 18.96
CA THR A 311 0.98 -1.89 19.05
C THR A 311 2.11 -2.57 18.31
N ARG A 312 2.97 -3.29 19.02
CA ARG A 312 3.95 -4.18 18.38
C ARG A 312 3.20 -5.44 17.94
N ILE A 313 3.41 -5.86 16.70
CA ILE A 313 2.90 -7.14 16.21
C ILE A 313 4.06 -8.13 16.20
N THR A 314 3.82 -9.29 16.81
CA THR A 314 4.69 -10.46 16.83
C THR A 314 3.95 -11.65 16.20
N LEU A 315 4.68 -12.74 15.94
CA LEU A 315 4.10 -13.96 15.39
C LEU A 315 3.06 -14.61 16.33
N GLU A 316 3.22 -14.41 17.63
CA GLU A 316 2.37 -15.02 18.67
C GLU A 316 1.00 -14.33 18.77
N ASP A 317 0.91 -13.06 18.38
CA ASP A 317 -0.30 -12.25 18.54
C ASP A 317 -1.46 -12.72 17.64
N ASN A 318 -1.17 -13.46 16.55
CA ASN A 318 -2.17 -13.93 15.57
C ASN A 318 -3.10 -12.80 15.06
N ILE A 319 -2.61 -11.56 15.03
CA ILE A 319 -3.32 -10.38 14.52
C ILE A 319 -3.39 -10.45 12.99
N LEU A 320 -2.31 -10.86 12.33
CA LEU A 320 -2.20 -10.90 10.87
C LEU A 320 -2.88 -12.14 10.30
N ARG A 321 -3.89 -11.95 9.43
CA ARG A 321 -4.73 -13.01 8.88
C ARG A 321 -4.91 -12.89 7.36
N ASP A 322 -5.20 -14.02 6.73
CA ASP A 322 -5.50 -14.12 5.29
C ASP A 322 -6.93 -13.64 5.01
N PHE A 323 -7.07 -12.33 4.78
CA PHE A 323 -8.32 -11.72 4.34
C PHE A 323 -8.54 -11.91 2.84
N LYS A 324 -7.47 -11.93 2.04
CA LYS A 324 -7.48 -11.99 0.58
C LYS A 324 -8.24 -13.21 0.11
N THR A 325 -7.93 -14.39 0.64
CA THR A 325 -8.60 -15.64 0.29
C THR A 325 -10.07 -15.60 0.71
N GLY A 326 -10.34 -15.24 1.96
CA GLY A 326 -11.71 -15.21 2.49
C GLY A 326 -12.61 -14.23 1.74
N ILE A 327 -12.12 -13.03 1.46
CA ILE A 327 -12.85 -11.98 0.74
C ILE A 327 -13.07 -12.35 -0.72
N SER A 328 -12.09 -12.96 -1.37
CA SER A 328 -12.18 -13.39 -2.76
C SER A 328 -13.28 -14.44 -2.97
N GLU A 329 -13.58 -15.25 -1.95
CA GLU A 329 -14.72 -16.18 -1.99
C GLU A 329 -16.09 -15.48 -1.91
N LEU A 330 -16.14 -14.30 -1.29
CA LEU A 330 -17.39 -13.61 -0.97
C LEU A 330 -17.84 -12.65 -2.08
N TYR A 331 -16.87 -11.98 -2.72
CA TYR A 331 -17.11 -10.87 -3.64
C TYR A 331 -16.43 -11.06 -4.99
N LYS A 332 -17.06 -10.52 -6.05
CA LYS A 332 -16.45 -10.38 -7.38
C LYS A 332 -15.60 -9.11 -7.38
N PRO A 333 -14.45 -9.09 -8.07
CA PRO A 333 -13.63 -7.88 -8.17
C PRO A 333 -14.41 -6.77 -8.89
N LEU A 334 -14.25 -5.55 -8.41
CA LEU A 334 -14.65 -4.35 -9.13
C LEU A 334 -13.63 -4.08 -10.24
N SER A 335 -14.11 -3.86 -11.47
CA SER A 335 -13.27 -3.37 -12.57
C SER A 335 -12.87 -1.92 -12.35
N THR A 336 -11.70 -1.51 -12.86
CA THR A 336 -11.25 -0.10 -12.89
C THR A 336 -11.26 0.64 -11.54
N VAL A 337 -10.92 -0.05 -10.45
CA VAL A 337 -10.79 0.53 -9.09
C VAL A 337 -9.97 1.82 -9.09
N GLN A 338 -8.89 1.88 -9.88
CA GLN A 338 -7.95 3.00 -9.92
C GLN A 338 -8.61 4.33 -10.36
N LYS A 339 -9.71 4.29 -11.11
CA LYS A 339 -10.43 5.49 -11.58
C LYS A 339 -11.18 6.22 -10.47
N TYR A 340 -11.65 5.51 -9.45
CA TYR A 340 -12.54 6.08 -8.44
C TYR A 340 -11.77 6.66 -7.26
N HIS A 341 -12.32 7.72 -6.67
CA HIS A 341 -11.76 8.36 -5.48
C HIS A 341 -12.58 8.10 -4.22
N ILE A 342 -13.87 7.80 -4.37
CA ILE A 342 -14.78 7.59 -3.24
C ILE A 342 -15.56 6.30 -3.47
N PHE A 343 -15.59 5.47 -2.45
CA PHE A 343 -16.36 4.24 -2.39
C PHE A 343 -17.27 4.31 -1.18
N SER A 344 -18.56 4.05 -1.36
CA SER A 344 -19.55 4.12 -0.29
C SER A 344 -20.36 2.82 -0.24
N ALA A 345 -20.65 2.34 0.97
CA ALA A 345 -21.58 1.23 1.19
C ALA A 345 -22.51 1.54 2.36
N ASN A 346 -23.76 1.06 2.27
CA ASN A 346 -24.82 1.34 3.24
C ASN A 346 -25.67 0.08 3.50
N LYS A 347 -26.15 -0.07 4.74
CA LYS A 347 -27.01 -1.17 5.18
C LYS A 347 -28.30 -1.33 4.37
N ASP A 348 -28.79 -0.27 3.73
CA ASP A 348 -30.00 -0.32 2.92
C ASP A 348 -29.79 -1.16 1.65
N ASN A 349 -28.54 -1.27 1.19
CA ASN A 349 -28.15 -2.07 0.03
C ASN A 349 -26.94 -2.97 0.34
N PRO A 350 -27.10 -4.04 1.15
CA PRO A 350 -25.98 -4.88 1.57
C PRO A 350 -25.29 -5.57 0.38
N GLY A 351 -23.95 -5.47 0.36
CA GLY A 351 -23.13 -6.05 -0.71
C GLY A 351 -23.06 -5.23 -2.00
N VAL A 352 -23.70 -4.05 -2.03
CA VAL A 352 -23.59 -3.07 -3.11
C VAL A 352 -22.60 -1.98 -2.71
N ILE A 353 -21.75 -1.58 -3.65
CA ILE A 353 -20.84 -0.46 -3.49
C ILE A 353 -21.16 0.65 -4.49
N THR A 354 -21.12 1.90 -4.04
CA THR A 354 -21.24 3.07 -4.90
C THR A 354 -19.85 3.68 -5.10
N CYS A 355 -19.44 3.84 -6.36
CA CYS A 355 -18.13 4.31 -6.76
C CYS A 355 -18.24 5.67 -7.45
N LYS A 356 -17.44 6.65 -7.03
CA LYS A 356 -17.44 8.02 -7.58
C LYS A 356 -16.06 8.44 -8.04
N CYS A 357 -15.98 9.03 -9.23
CA CYS A 357 -14.72 9.58 -9.74
C CYS A 357 -14.38 10.92 -9.09
N SER A 358 -15.40 11.65 -8.59
CA SER A 358 -15.23 12.89 -7.86
C SER A 358 -16.32 13.07 -6.81
N PRO A 359 -16.15 13.96 -5.82
CA PRO A 359 -17.18 14.22 -4.81
C PRO A 359 -18.55 14.66 -5.36
N ASN A 360 -18.57 15.28 -6.55
CA ASN A 360 -19.79 15.80 -7.18
C ASN A 360 -20.44 14.81 -8.16
N ASP A 361 -19.83 13.63 -8.35
CA ASP A 361 -20.35 12.58 -9.24
C ASP A 361 -21.54 11.88 -8.56
N ASP A 362 -22.60 11.58 -9.33
CA ASP A 362 -23.74 10.79 -8.86
C ASP A 362 -23.28 9.38 -8.44
N GLY A 363 -22.24 8.86 -9.10
CA GLY A 363 -21.62 7.58 -8.83
C GLY A 363 -22.33 6.41 -9.47
N ILE A 364 -21.57 5.32 -9.65
CA ILE A 364 -22.06 4.06 -10.21
C ILE A 364 -22.18 3.04 -9.08
N SER A 365 -23.34 2.40 -8.96
CA SER A 365 -23.57 1.38 -7.96
C SER A 365 -23.47 -0.03 -8.54
N GLU A 366 -22.66 -0.88 -7.91
CA GLU A 366 -22.42 -2.25 -8.35
C GLU A 366 -22.62 -3.25 -7.20
N ASP A 367 -23.40 -4.31 -7.46
CA ASP A 367 -23.55 -5.43 -6.52
C ASP A 367 -22.37 -6.40 -6.68
N LEU A 368 -21.52 -6.45 -5.66
CA LEU A 368 -20.29 -7.24 -5.69
C LEU A 368 -20.46 -8.66 -5.14
N ARG A 369 -21.64 -9.03 -4.63
CA ARG A 369 -21.85 -10.39 -4.08
C ARG A 369 -21.67 -11.43 -5.17
N ARG A 370 -20.84 -12.45 -4.89
CA ARG A 370 -20.77 -13.63 -5.76
C ARG A 370 -22.11 -14.37 -5.75
N LYS A 371 -22.37 -15.10 -6.84
CA LYS A 371 -23.51 -15.99 -6.98
C LYS A 371 -23.01 -17.42 -7.03
N ILE A 372 -23.48 -18.25 -6.11
CA ILE A 372 -23.27 -19.70 -6.11
C ILE A 372 -24.67 -20.32 -6.19
N ASP A 373 -24.90 -21.20 -7.16
CA ASP A 373 -26.22 -21.82 -7.40
C ASP A 373 -27.37 -20.81 -7.49
N LYS A 374 -27.11 -19.66 -8.14
CA LYS A 374 -28.03 -18.50 -8.27
C LYS A 374 -28.34 -17.76 -6.97
N VAL A 375 -27.80 -18.19 -5.83
CA VAL A 375 -27.92 -17.52 -4.53
C VAL A 375 -26.77 -16.53 -4.38
N LYS A 376 -27.08 -15.26 -4.10
CA LYS A 376 -26.07 -14.25 -3.78
C LYS A 376 -25.49 -14.55 -2.39
N THR A 377 -24.20 -14.26 -2.20
CA THR A 377 -23.53 -14.37 -0.89
C THR A 377 -24.40 -13.76 0.21
N PRO A 378 -24.88 -14.54 1.20
CA PRO A 378 -25.68 -14.01 2.31
C PRO A 378 -24.80 -13.42 3.41
N SER A 379 -25.33 -12.50 4.21
CA SER A 379 -24.63 -11.85 5.33
C SER A 379 -24.12 -12.85 6.37
N GLY A 380 -24.87 -13.92 6.64
CA GLY A 380 -24.46 -14.99 7.54
C GLY A 380 -23.20 -15.73 7.07
N LYS A 381 -23.04 -15.92 5.75
CA LYS A 381 -21.80 -16.51 5.19
C LYS A 381 -20.61 -15.57 5.40
N VAL A 382 -20.79 -14.26 5.19
CA VAL A 382 -19.72 -13.27 5.43
C VAL A 382 -19.28 -13.28 6.88
N SER A 383 -20.24 -13.30 7.82
CA SER A 383 -19.97 -13.34 9.26
C SER A 383 -19.19 -14.61 9.64
N LEU A 384 -19.66 -15.77 9.16
CA LEU A 384 -19.01 -17.05 9.37
C LEU A 384 -17.56 -17.06 8.85
N MET A 385 -17.32 -16.50 7.66
CA MET A 385 -15.97 -16.41 7.08
C MET A 385 -15.02 -15.62 7.98
N PHE A 386 -15.46 -14.47 8.48
CA PHE A 386 -14.65 -13.61 9.35
C PHE A 386 -14.40 -14.26 10.72
N GLU A 387 -15.41 -14.92 11.29
CA GLU A 387 -15.33 -15.53 12.62
C GLU A 387 -14.54 -16.84 12.66
N ARG A 388 -14.61 -17.67 11.59
CA ARG A 388 -14.11 -19.06 11.62
C ARG A 388 -13.08 -19.41 10.57
N TYR A 389 -12.97 -18.66 9.47
CA TYR A 389 -12.16 -19.06 8.30
C TYR A 389 -11.02 -18.10 7.98
N LEU A 390 -10.82 -17.03 8.76
CA LEU A 390 -9.62 -16.20 8.66
C LEU A 390 -8.44 -16.89 9.35
N LEU A 391 -7.61 -17.54 8.53
CA LEU A 391 -6.39 -18.22 8.96
C LEU A 391 -5.28 -17.22 9.28
N PRO A 392 -4.37 -17.51 10.23
CA PRO A 392 -3.16 -16.72 10.43
C PRO A 392 -2.31 -16.66 9.16
N LEU A 393 -1.69 -15.50 8.89
CA LEU A 393 -0.71 -15.41 7.80
C LEU A 393 0.52 -16.23 8.13
N THR A 394 1.08 -16.88 7.11
CA THR A 394 2.38 -17.51 7.21
C THR A 394 3.47 -16.43 7.26
N PRO A 395 4.44 -16.55 8.18
CA PRO A 395 5.59 -15.65 8.19
C PRO A 395 6.32 -15.69 6.84
N PRO A 396 6.90 -14.56 6.41
CA PRO A 396 7.71 -14.51 5.20
C PRO A 396 8.97 -15.36 5.37
N GLN A 397 9.52 -15.76 4.24
CA GLN A 397 10.81 -16.44 4.23
C GLN A 397 11.89 -15.47 4.76
N PRO A 398 12.82 -15.93 5.60
CA PRO A 398 13.90 -15.09 6.09
C PRO A 398 14.72 -14.47 4.95
N ILE A 399 15.05 -13.18 5.07
CA ILE A 399 15.84 -12.49 4.05
C ILE A 399 17.30 -12.93 4.16
N ALA A 400 17.79 -13.53 3.07
CA ALA A 400 19.09 -14.18 2.97
C ALA A 400 20.25 -13.23 3.29
N GLU A 401 20.15 -11.98 2.86
CA GLU A 401 21.11 -10.90 3.11
C GLU A 401 21.09 -10.45 4.57
N THR A 402 19.91 -10.25 5.17
CA THR A 402 19.80 -9.84 6.57
C THR A 402 20.42 -10.89 7.50
N ILE A 403 20.15 -12.18 7.26
CA ILE A 403 20.72 -13.30 8.03
C ILE A 403 22.24 -13.34 7.96
N ASP A 404 22.81 -13.07 6.79
CA ASP A 404 24.26 -13.11 6.58
C ASP A 404 24.95 -11.86 7.14
N GLN A 405 24.39 -10.68 6.87
CA GLN A 405 25.05 -9.42 7.15
C GLN A 405 24.94 -9.00 8.61
N MET A 406 23.84 -9.30 9.30
CA MET A 406 23.68 -8.92 10.71
C MET A 406 24.77 -9.50 11.63
N PRO A 407 25.06 -10.82 11.59
CA PRO A 407 26.03 -11.41 12.51
C PRO A 407 27.49 -11.15 12.10
N HIS A 408 27.75 -11.01 10.80
CA HIS A 408 29.12 -10.91 10.28
C HIS A 408 29.59 -9.46 10.05
N LYS A 409 28.72 -8.57 9.55
CA LYS A 409 29.08 -7.20 9.16
C LYS A 409 28.60 -6.14 10.15
N VAL A 410 27.46 -6.36 10.80
CA VAL A 410 26.85 -5.37 11.71
C VAL A 410 27.28 -5.62 13.15
N ARG A 411 27.21 -6.87 13.64
CA ARG A 411 27.54 -7.26 15.02
C ARG A 411 28.88 -6.73 15.56
N PRO A 412 30.00 -6.66 14.80
CA PRO A 412 31.26 -6.14 15.32
C PRO A 412 31.19 -4.70 15.84
N PHE A 413 30.22 -3.90 15.38
CA PHE A 413 30.03 -2.52 15.80
C PHE A 413 28.93 -2.38 16.88
N VAL A 414 28.24 -3.47 17.22
CA VAL A 414 27.16 -3.47 18.22
C VAL A 414 27.77 -3.42 19.62
N PRO A 415 27.33 -2.51 20.52
CA PRO A 415 27.79 -2.48 21.91
C PRO A 415 27.57 -3.82 22.60
N LEU A 416 28.49 -4.21 23.49
CA LEU A 416 28.50 -5.52 24.17
C LEU A 416 27.15 -5.86 24.82
N GLU A 417 26.47 -4.87 25.38
CA GLU A 417 25.16 -5.01 26.03
C GLU A 417 24.02 -5.44 25.09
N PHE A 418 24.19 -5.31 23.77
CA PHE A 418 23.18 -5.70 22.76
C PHE A 418 23.63 -6.86 21.88
N GLN A 419 24.89 -7.34 21.99
CA GLN A 419 25.41 -8.38 21.10
C GLN A 419 24.74 -9.75 21.26
N ASP A 420 24.06 -9.98 22.38
CA ASP A 420 23.31 -11.21 22.68
C ASP A 420 21.86 -11.15 22.17
N ASP A 421 21.42 -10.03 21.57
CA ASP A 421 20.08 -9.94 20.97
C ASP A 421 19.93 -10.95 19.82
N PRO A 422 18.80 -11.67 19.71
CA PRO A 422 18.56 -12.63 18.63
C PRO A 422 18.74 -12.06 17.21
N LEU A 423 18.61 -10.75 17.03
CA LEU A 423 18.90 -10.07 15.76
C LEU A 423 20.35 -10.30 15.28
N TYR A 424 21.31 -10.45 16.20
CA TYR A 424 22.73 -10.59 15.90
C TYR A 424 23.26 -12.02 16.08
N ALA A 425 22.38 -12.97 16.41
CA ALA A 425 22.75 -14.37 16.58
C ALA A 425 23.29 -14.96 15.26
N ALA A 426 24.27 -15.86 15.36
CA ALA A 426 24.76 -16.58 14.19
C ALA A 426 23.63 -17.38 13.54
N PRO A 427 23.59 -17.47 12.19
CA PRO A 427 22.55 -18.23 11.51
C PRO A 427 22.59 -19.69 11.92
N THR A 428 21.40 -20.30 12.05
CA THR A 428 21.32 -21.76 12.21
C THR A 428 21.71 -22.45 10.89
N ALA A 429 22.00 -23.75 10.94
CA ALA A 429 22.30 -24.53 9.74
C ALA A 429 21.12 -24.48 8.73
N ASP A 430 19.89 -24.46 9.25
CA ASP A 430 18.67 -24.35 8.44
C ASP A 430 18.55 -22.97 7.80
N ASP A 431 18.79 -21.89 8.56
CA ASP A 431 18.78 -20.51 8.03
C ASP A 431 19.83 -20.33 6.92
N ALA A 432 21.02 -20.89 7.11
CA ALA A 432 22.09 -20.83 6.11
C ALA A 432 21.74 -21.63 4.84
N ALA A 433 21.17 -22.83 5.00
CA ALA A 433 20.71 -23.64 3.87
C ALA A 433 19.59 -22.95 3.09
N GLN A 434 18.63 -22.36 3.80
CA GLN A 434 17.51 -21.62 3.23
C GLN A 434 17.98 -20.36 2.50
N SER A 435 18.85 -19.56 3.12
CA SER A 435 19.49 -18.38 2.52
C SER A 435 20.20 -18.74 1.20
N ASN A 436 21.00 -19.80 1.20
CA ASN A 436 21.69 -20.27 0.00
C ASN A 436 20.72 -20.75 -1.10
N ASN A 437 19.66 -21.46 -0.74
CA ASN A 437 18.64 -21.90 -1.68
C ASN A 437 17.88 -20.71 -2.30
N THR A 438 17.51 -19.71 -1.49
CA THR A 438 16.85 -18.48 -1.96
C THR A 438 17.76 -17.70 -2.92
N LYS A 439 19.05 -17.50 -2.57
CA LYS A 439 20.04 -16.88 -3.45
C LYS A 439 20.17 -17.62 -4.79
N ARG A 440 20.19 -18.97 -4.76
CA ARG A 440 20.24 -19.80 -5.97
C ARG A 440 18.98 -19.70 -6.82
N ALA A 441 17.79 -19.74 -6.21
CA ALA A 441 16.52 -19.63 -6.91
C ALA A 441 16.41 -18.27 -7.64
N ARG A 442 16.82 -17.22 -6.96
CA ARG A 442 16.85 -15.83 -7.43
C ARG A 442 17.79 -15.62 -8.62
N LEU A 443 19.00 -16.19 -8.55
CA LEU A 443 19.93 -16.21 -9.68
C LEU A 443 19.37 -16.99 -10.87
N LYS A 444 18.71 -18.12 -10.61
CA LYS A 444 18.10 -18.94 -11.66
C LYS A 444 17.00 -18.18 -12.38
N ARG A 445 16.06 -17.56 -11.66
CA ARG A 445 14.98 -16.81 -12.30
C ARG A 445 15.49 -15.58 -13.03
N ARG A 446 16.48 -14.85 -12.50
CA ARG A 446 17.22 -13.81 -13.26
C ARG A 446 17.72 -14.33 -14.62
N ALA A 447 18.33 -15.51 -14.63
CA ALA A 447 18.80 -16.14 -15.85
C ALA A 447 17.63 -16.54 -16.78
N ASP A 448 16.56 -17.10 -16.24
CA ASP A 448 15.36 -17.49 -17.00
C ASP A 448 14.68 -16.27 -17.64
N MET A 449 14.53 -15.14 -16.91
CA MET A 449 13.99 -13.90 -17.47
C MET A 449 14.91 -13.28 -18.52
N ALA A 450 16.22 -13.32 -18.32
CA ALA A 450 17.18 -12.85 -19.33
C ALA A 450 17.11 -13.71 -20.61
N LEU A 451 16.85 -15.02 -20.46
CA LEU A 451 16.66 -15.92 -21.59
C LEU A 451 15.34 -15.63 -22.32
N GLU A 452 14.24 -15.46 -21.58
CA GLU A 452 12.93 -15.10 -22.13
C GLU A 452 12.97 -13.75 -22.85
N ALA A 453 13.60 -12.74 -22.25
CA ALA A 453 13.77 -11.43 -22.87
C ALA A 453 14.54 -11.51 -24.20
N LYS A 454 15.58 -12.34 -24.27
CA LYS A 454 16.29 -12.62 -25.52
C LYS A 454 15.40 -13.31 -26.55
N HIS A 455 14.62 -14.32 -26.13
CA HIS A 455 13.70 -15.01 -27.02
C HIS A 455 12.65 -14.06 -27.62
N VAL A 456 12.04 -13.21 -26.80
CA VAL A 456 11.09 -12.18 -27.25
C VAL A 456 11.76 -11.19 -28.21
N GLN A 457 13.01 -10.82 -27.95
CA GLN A 457 13.77 -9.90 -28.81
C GLN A 457 14.12 -10.55 -30.16
N ASP A 458 14.51 -11.82 -30.17
CA ASP A 458 14.80 -12.60 -31.39
C ASP A 458 13.51 -12.85 -32.21
N GLU A 459 12.38 -13.11 -31.56
CA GLU A 459 11.06 -13.21 -32.22
C GLU A 459 10.64 -11.88 -32.85
N GLN A 460 10.85 -10.75 -32.18
CA GLN A 460 10.57 -9.42 -32.74
C GLN A 460 11.50 -9.07 -33.91
N GLN A 461 12.75 -9.51 -33.90
CA GLN A 461 13.70 -9.30 -35.00
C GLN A 461 13.44 -10.23 -36.20
N ASN A 462 12.94 -11.44 -35.96
CA ASN A 462 12.61 -12.41 -37.01
C ASN A 462 11.14 -12.33 -37.47
N SER A 463 10.36 -11.41 -36.92
CA SER A 463 8.99 -11.13 -37.39
C SER A 463 9.04 -10.39 -38.72
N PRO A 464 8.30 -10.83 -39.76
CA PRO A 464 8.30 -10.15 -41.04
C PRO A 464 7.84 -8.71 -40.86
N SER A 465 8.57 -7.77 -41.48
CA SER A 465 8.25 -6.36 -41.46
C SER A 465 6.81 -6.13 -41.95
N PHE A 466 6.11 -5.13 -41.41
CA PHE A 466 4.80 -4.70 -41.93
C PHE A 466 4.86 -4.41 -43.45
N VAL A 467 6.03 -3.98 -43.94
CA VAL A 467 6.31 -3.77 -45.36
C VAL A 467 6.37 -5.09 -46.13
N GLU A 468 6.99 -6.13 -45.58
CA GLU A 468 7.06 -7.46 -46.21
C GLU A 468 5.69 -8.14 -46.26
N HIS A 469 4.86 -7.98 -45.22
CA HIS A 469 3.47 -8.43 -45.24
C HIS A 469 2.63 -7.67 -46.27
N LEU A 470 2.87 -6.37 -46.47
CA LEU A 470 2.22 -5.57 -47.51
C LEU A 470 2.68 -5.98 -48.91
N GLU A 471 3.97 -6.20 -49.12
CA GLU A 471 4.51 -6.68 -50.40
C GLU A 471 4.00 -8.08 -50.73
N GLN A 472 3.95 -9.00 -49.77
CA GLN A 472 3.37 -10.32 -49.96
C GLN A 472 1.88 -10.23 -50.30
N ALA A 473 1.12 -9.40 -49.58
CA ALA A 473 -0.29 -9.17 -49.89
C ALA A 473 -0.51 -8.52 -51.27
N MET A 474 0.38 -7.62 -51.70
CA MET A 474 0.33 -7.01 -53.03
C MET A 474 0.68 -8.02 -54.13
N ASN A 475 1.67 -8.88 -53.92
CA ASN A 475 2.03 -9.96 -54.85
C ASN A 475 0.90 -10.99 -54.97
N ASP A 476 0.27 -11.37 -53.85
CA ASP A 476 -0.88 -12.29 -53.84
C ASP A 476 -2.09 -11.68 -54.61
N ILE A 477 -2.26 -10.36 -54.56
CA ILE A 477 -3.28 -9.63 -55.33
C ILE A 477 -2.92 -9.57 -56.82
N GLU A 478 -1.65 -9.34 -57.17
CA GLU A 478 -1.19 -9.36 -58.57
C GLU A 478 -1.34 -10.76 -59.18
N ASP A 479 -0.96 -11.82 -58.48
CA ASP A 479 -1.11 -13.22 -58.92
C ASP A 479 -2.58 -13.61 -59.08
N ALA A 480 -3.46 -13.16 -58.18
CA ALA A 480 -4.91 -13.34 -58.31
C ALA A 480 -5.50 -12.58 -59.52
N SER A 481 -4.89 -11.46 -59.91
CA SER A 481 -5.29 -10.65 -61.07
C SER A 481 -4.74 -11.17 -62.41
N ALA A 482 -3.69 -12.00 -62.38
CA ALA A 482 -3.03 -12.57 -63.56
C ALA A 482 -3.70 -13.86 -64.10
N LEU A 483 -4.70 -14.40 -63.40
CA LEU A 483 -5.48 -15.55 -63.90
C LEU A 483 -6.37 -15.14 -65.10
N PRO A 484 -6.31 -15.86 -66.24
CA PRO A 484 -7.02 -15.46 -67.45
C PRO A 484 -8.54 -15.56 -67.27
N LYS A 485 -9.25 -14.46 -67.58
CA LYS A 485 -10.72 -14.38 -67.61
C LYS A 485 -11.32 -15.53 -68.41
N ALA A 486 -11.87 -16.54 -67.72
CA ALA A 486 -12.65 -17.60 -68.32
C ALA A 486 -13.93 -17.02 -68.95
N LYS A 487 -14.17 -17.39 -70.21
CA LYS A 487 -15.31 -16.97 -71.05
C LYS A 487 -16.65 -17.25 -70.35
N GLN A 488 -17.52 -16.24 -70.28
CA GLN A 488 -18.92 -16.40 -69.89
C GLN A 488 -19.64 -17.39 -70.84
N PRO A 489 -20.38 -18.40 -70.31
CA PRO A 489 -21.26 -19.21 -71.14
C PRO A 489 -22.57 -18.46 -71.46
N LYS A 490 -22.93 -18.47 -72.75
CA LYS A 490 -24.13 -17.86 -73.33
C LYS A 490 -25.40 -18.45 -72.72
N ARG A 491 -26.33 -17.56 -72.35
CA ARG A 491 -27.71 -17.83 -71.91
C ARG A 491 -28.48 -18.61 -72.98
N SER A 492 -28.82 -19.87 -72.73
CA SER A 492 -29.80 -20.62 -73.52
C SER A 492 -31.21 -20.29 -73.06
N THR A 493 -32.04 -19.85 -73.99
CA THR A 493 -33.47 -19.57 -73.82
C THR A 493 -34.27 -20.86 -73.73
N THR A 494 -35.07 -21.03 -72.68
CA THR A 494 -36.15 -22.03 -72.64
C THR A 494 -37.45 -21.33 -72.28
N LYS A 495 -38.29 -21.09 -73.30
CA LYS A 495 -39.70 -20.72 -73.14
C LYS A 495 -40.46 -21.94 -72.65
N LYS A 496 -41.23 -21.81 -71.57
CA LYS A 496 -42.48 -22.58 -71.41
C LYS A 496 -43.58 -21.66 -70.89
N LYS A 497 -44.47 -21.34 -71.83
CA LYS A 497 -45.73 -20.62 -71.65
C LYS A 497 -46.70 -21.57 -70.96
N ALA A 498 -47.05 -21.32 -69.71
CA ALA A 498 -48.20 -21.94 -69.05
C ALA A 498 -49.47 -21.14 -69.44
N ARG A 499 -50.53 -21.88 -69.76
CA ARG A 499 -51.85 -21.39 -70.18
C ARG A 499 -52.80 -21.40 -68.98
N LYS A 500 -53.82 -20.53 -69.05
CA LYS A 500 -54.94 -20.25 -68.13
C LYS A 500 -54.59 -19.18 -67.09
N GLU A 501 -55.14 -17.96 -67.20
CA GLU A 501 -56.53 -17.57 -66.87
C GLU A 501 -56.92 -18.12 -65.50
N SER A 502 -57.39 -17.37 -64.50
CA SER A 502 -57.81 -15.98 -64.35
C SER A 502 -58.33 -15.87 -62.92
N SER A 503 -58.18 -14.71 -62.27
CA SER A 503 -58.83 -14.25 -61.02
C SER A 503 -58.70 -15.19 -59.80
N THR A 504 -58.16 -14.77 -58.66
CA THR A 504 -58.23 -13.47 -57.99
C THR A 504 -57.10 -13.40 -56.98
#